data_AF-A0A2S6QZA2-F1
#
_entry.id   AF-A0A2S6QZA2-F1
#
_cell.length_a   1.000
_cell.length_b   1.000
_cell.length_c   1.000
_cell.angle_alpha   90.00
_cell.angle_beta   90.00
_cell.angle_gamma   90.00
#
_symmetry.space_group_name_H-M   'P 1'
#
loop_
_entity.id
_entity.type
_entity.pdbx_description
1 polymer ?
#
loop_
_entity_poly.entity_id
_entity_poly.type
_entity_poly.pdbx_seq_one_letter_code
_entity_poly.pdbx_strand_id
1 'polypeptide(L)'
;MTAYVVPLLLCALGMGGVYLGIGFLNGILWPQVFGALYAATESPVLRIIAAFPIFFGPSNYLVGKAYEVGGATIGGVGTLVFTVLWMTVMAVIVDQAKVNMWVVGGFTLCLVGCFMLLYGIKGL
;
A
#
# COMPACT_ATOMS: atom_id res chain seq x y z
N MET A 1 12.70 20.20 4.95
CA MET A 1 12.42 18.80 5.32
C MET A 1 10.91 18.50 5.42
N THR A 2 10.10 19.39 5.99
CA THR A 2 8.63 19.21 6.12
C THR A 2 7.86 19.06 4.81
N ALA A 3 8.35 19.63 3.69
CA ALA A 3 7.71 19.55 2.37
C ALA A 3 7.55 18.12 1.79
N TYR A 4 8.34 17.15 2.27
CA TYR A 4 8.30 15.77 1.79
C TYR A 4 7.53 14.83 2.73
N VAL A 5 7.34 15.22 3.99
CA VAL A 5 6.79 14.34 5.02
C VAL A 5 5.31 14.08 4.79
N VAL A 6 4.53 15.13 4.50
CA VAL A 6 3.09 15.02 4.26
C VAL A 6 2.75 14.10 3.08
N PRO A 7 3.30 14.29 1.86
CA PRO A 7 3.00 13.40 0.75
C PRO A 7 3.47 11.96 1.00
N LEU A 8 4.60 11.75 1.68
CA LEU A 8 5.06 10.40 2.04
C LEU A 8 4.11 9.71 3.04
N LEU A 9 3.60 10.42 4.04
CA LEU A 9 2.62 9.86 4.98
C LEU A 9 1.31 9.50 4.27
N LEU A 10 0.85 10.34 3.34
CA LEU A 10 -0.34 10.07 2.53
C LEU A 10 -0.15 8.83 1.64
N CYS A 11 1.02 8.66 1.02
CA CYS A 11 1.37 7.43 0.29
C CYS A 11 1.42 6.21 1.22
N ALA A 12 2.03 6.33 2.40
CA ALA A 12 2.16 5.25 3.36
C ALA A 12 0.79 4.74 3.85
N LEU A 13 -0.09 5.67 4.23
CA LEU A 13 -1.43 5.37 4.71
C LEU A 13 -2.34 4.88 3.58
N GLY A 14 -2.27 5.53 2.41
CA GLY A 14 -3.02 5.13 1.23
C GLY A 14 -2.67 3.71 0.80
N MET A 15 -1.39 3.40 0.58
CA MET A 15 -1.00 2.05 0.21
C MET A 15 -1.27 1.03 1.32
N GLY A 16 -1.08 1.39 2.58
CA GLY A 16 -1.43 0.53 3.71
C GLY A 16 -2.91 0.16 3.67
N GLY A 17 -3.80 1.13 3.45
CA GLY A 17 -5.23 0.88 3.32
C GLY A 17 -5.59 0.00 2.11
N VAL A 18 -4.95 0.17 0.95
CA VAL A 18 -5.14 -0.74 -0.20
C VAL A 18 -4.81 -2.18 0.18
N TYR A 19 -3.66 -2.40 0.81
CA TYR A 19 -3.19 -3.74 1.16
C TYR A 19 -3.97 -4.36 2.32
N LEU A 20 -4.47 -3.55 3.28
CA LEU A 20 -5.46 -4.00 4.26
C LEU A 20 -6.76 -4.43 3.58
N GLY A 21 -7.21 -3.69 2.56
CA GLY A 21 -8.36 -4.08 1.73
C GLY A 21 -8.15 -5.45 1.07
N ILE A 22 -6.95 -5.74 0.56
CA ILE A 22 -6.61 -7.05 0.01
C ILE A 22 -6.65 -8.14 1.10
N GLY A 23 -6.13 -7.86 2.30
CA GLY A 23 -6.23 -8.79 3.44
C GLY A 23 -7.67 -9.09 3.84
N PHE A 24 -8.54 -8.09 3.78
CA PHE A 24 -9.98 -8.21 4.02
C PHE A 24 -10.67 -9.06 2.95
N LEU A 25 -10.35 -8.87 1.67
CA LEU A 25 -10.90 -9.70 0.59
C LEU A 25 -10.58 -11.19 0.79
N ASN A 26 -9.36 -11.48 1.25
CA ASN A 26 -8.91 -12.83 1.56
C ASN A 26 -9.49 -13.39 2.87
N GLY A 27 -10.29 -12.62 3.61
CA GLY A 27 -10.94 -13.08 4.85
C GLY A 27 -10.00 -13.24 6.04
N ILE A 28 -8.79 -12.67 5.97
CA ILE A 28 -7.73 -12.84 6.97
C ILE A 28 -7.73 -11.67 7.97
N LEU A 29 -8.19 -10.50 7.54
CA LEU A 29 -8.12 -9.28 8.36
C LEU A 29 -9.24 -9.23 9.40
N TRP A 30 -8.90 -9.09 10.68
CA TRP A 30 -9.82 -8.97 11.82
C TRP A 30 -11.06 -9.89 11.76
N PRO A 31 -10.88 -11.24 11.76
CA PRO A 31 -12.00 -12.19 11.69
C PRO A 31 -13.02 -12.03 12.81
N GLN A 32 -12.60 -11.54 13.98
CA GLN A 32 -13.49 -11.23 15.11
C GLN A 32 -14.45 -10.06 14.85
N VAL A 33 -14.13 -9.16 13.91
CA VAL A 33 -14.97 -8.01 13.53
C VAL A 33 -15.81 -8.34 12.30
N PHE A 34 -15.20 -9.02 11.31
CA PHE A 34 -15.82 -9.26 10.00
C PHE A 34 -16.25 -10.72 9.76
N GLY A 35 -16.17 -11.59 10.76
CA GLY A 35 -16.42 -13.04 10.60
C GLY A 35 -17.80 -13.37 10.03
N ALA A 36 -18.84 -12.66 10.45
CA ALA A 36 -20.19 -12.82 9.87
C ALA A 36 -20.23 -12.41 8.40
N LEU A 37 -19.51 -11.35 8.01
CA LEU A 37 -19.42 -10.92 6.62
C LEU A 37 -18.64 -11.93 5.78
N TYR A 38 -17.52 -12.45 6.29
CA TYR A 38 -16.72 -13.46 5.62
C TYR A 38 -17.48 -14.77 5.43
N ALA A 39 -18.27 -15.18 6.43
CA ALA A 39 -19.14 -16.35 6.36
C ALA A 39 -20.35 -16.13 5.43
N ALA A 40 -20.90 -14.91 5.36
CA ALA A 40 -22.07 -14.59 4.54
C ALA A 40 -21.73 -14.31 3.07
N THR A 41 -20.46 -14.03 2.75
CA THR A 41 -20.03 -13.67 1.39
C THR A 41 -19.00 -14.66 0.88
N GLU A 42 -19.47 -15.78 0.32
CA GLU A 42 -18.64 -16.67 -0.51
C GLU A 42 -18.28 -16.01 -1.85
N SER A 43 -19.07 -15.02 -2.29
CA SER A 43 -18.83 -14.27 -3.52
C SER A 43 -17.74 -13.19 -3.34
N PRO A 44 -16.62 -13.27 -4.09
CA PRO A 44 -15.57 -12.25 -4.07
C PRO A 44 -16.08 -10.84 -4.42
N VAL A 45 -17.13 -10.75 -5.24
CA VAL A 45 -17.71 -9.46 -5.68
C VAL A 45 -18.34 -8.70 -4.52
N LEU A 46 -19.06 -9.39 -3.63
CA LEU A 46 -19.69 -8.76 -2.46
C LEU A 46 -18.65 -8.25 -1.46
N ARG A 47 -17.54 -8.99 -1.31
CA ARG A 47 -16.40 -8.54 -0.48
C ARG A 47 -15.73 -7.30 -1.06
N ILE A 48 -15.62 -7.19 -2.40
CA ILE A 48 -15.10 -5.99 -3.07
C ILE A 48 -16.02 -4.79 -2.81
N ILE A 49 -17.34 -4.96 -2.92
CA ILE A 49 -18.31 -3.88 -2.66
C ILE A 49 -18.19 -3.39 -1.20
N ALA A 50 -18.04 -4.29 -0.23
CA ALA A 50 -17.84 -3.91 1.17
C ALA A 50 -16.45 -3.30 1.44
N ALA A 51 -15.40 -3.82 0.79
CA ALA A 51 -14.03 -3.32 0.94
C ALA A 51 -13.82 -1.94 0.33
N PHE A 52 -14.57 -1.58 -0.72
CA PHE A 52 -14.38 -0.33 -1.43
C PHE A 52 -14.57 0.92 -0.56
N PRO A 53 -15.72 1.14 0.12
CA PRO A 53 -15.89 2.34 0.95
C PRO A 53 -14.98 2.38 2.19
N ILE A 54 -14.55 1.21 2.69
CA ILE A 54 -13.77 1.10 3.93
C ILE A 54 -12.28 1.28 3.66
N PHE A 55 -11.77 0.65 2.61
CA PHE A 55 -10.35 0.56 2.31
C PHE A 55 -10.01 1.26 1.00
N PHE A 56 -10.49 0.75 -0.14
CA PHE A 56 -9.96 1.17 -1.45
C PHE A 56 -10.29 2.63 -1.79
N GLY A 57 -11.51 3.10 -1.53
CA GLY A 57 -11.95 4.47 -1.79
C GLY A 57 -11.13 5.50 -1.02
N PRO A 58 -11.12 5.46 0.34
CA PRO A 58 -10.30 6.35 1.15
C PRO A 58 -8.81 6.26 0.79
N SER A 59 -8.30 5.06 0.54
CA SER A 59 -6.90 4.84 0.18
C SER A 59 -6.50 5.52 -1.12
N ASN A 60 -7.30 5.32 -2.18
CA ASN A 60 -7.04 5.97 -3.48
C ASN A 60 -7.17 7.49 -3.38
N TYR A 61 -8.07 8.01 -2.53
CA TYR A 61 -8.15 9.44 -2.25
C TYR A 61 -6.86 9.96 -1.59
N LEU A 62 -6.32 9.26 -0.58
CA LEU A 62 -5.07 9.64 0.07
C LEU A 62 -3.88 9.61 -0.89
N VAL A 63 -3.79 8.59 -1.74
CA VAL A 63 -2.77 8.52 -2.80
C VAL A 63 -2.93 9.71 -3.76
N GLY A 64 -4.15 10.00 -4.23
CA GLY A 64 -4.42 11.17 -5.06
C GLY A 64 -3.97 12.49 -4.42
N LYS A 65 -4.22 12.66 -3.11
CA LYS A 65 -3.73 13.81 -2.35
C LYS A 65 -2.21 13.85 -2.21
N ALA A 66 -1.53 12.71 -2.13
CA ALA A 66 -0.08 12.66 -2.14
C ALA A 66 0.52 13.19 -3.46
N TYR A 67 -0.10 12.88 -4.59
CA TYR A 67 0.29 13.41 -5.90
C TYR A 67 -0.03 14.91 -6.03
N GLU A 68 -1.15 15.37 -5.48
CA GLU A 68 -1.52 16.79 -5.48
C GLU A 68 -0.52 17.64 -4.68
N VAL A 69 -0.13 17.20 -3.49
CA VAL A 69 0.73 17.97 -2.58
C VAL A 69 2.22 17.78 -2.88
N GLY A 70 2.64 16.55 -3.23
CA GLY A 70 4.04 16.19 -3.48
C GLY A 70 4.45 16.20 -4.95
N GLY A 71 3.51 16.41 -5.87
CA GLY A 71 3.73 16.24 -7.31
C GLY A 71 3.96 14.77 -7.70
N ALA A 72 4.07 14.54 -9.01
CA ALA A 72 4.31 13.21 -9.56
C ALA A 72 5.61 12.57 -9.06
N THR A 73 6.63 13.37 -8.76
CA THR A 73 7.94 12.88 -8.31
C THR A 73 7.86 12.28 -6.91
N ILE A 74 7.38 13.01 -5.91
CA ILE A 74 7.33 12.50 -4.52
C ILE A 74 6.14 11.56 -4.34
N GLY A 75 4.96 11.93 -4.87
CA GLY A 75 3.77 11.09 -4.80
C GLY A 75 3.98 9.75 -5.50
N GLY A 76 4.58 9.76 -6.70
CA GLY A 76 4.86 8.54 -7.45
C GLY A 76 5.90 7.65 -6.78
N VAL A 77 7.03 8.22 -6.38
CA VAL A 77 8.09 7.45 -5.71
C VAL A 77 7.63 6.93 -4.35
N GLY A 78 6.97 7.76 -3.55
CA GLY A 78 6.40 7.35 -2.27
C GLY A 78 5.42 6.20 -2.44
N THR A 79 4.52 6.30 -3.41
CA THR A 79 3.55 5.25 -3.71
C THR A 79 4.26 3.94 -4.06
N LEU A 80 5.29 3.96 -4.91
CA LEU A 80 6.08 2.77 -5.25
C LEU A 80 6.74 2.13 -4.02
N VAL A 81 7.47 2.92 -3.22
CA VAL A 81 8.17 2.42 -2.03
C VAL A 81 7.19 1.78 -1.05
N PHE A 82 6.08 2.46 -0.75
CA PHE A 82 5.09 1.95 0.18
C PHE A 82 4.26 0.79 -0.41
N THR A 83 4.09 0.73 -1.72
CA THR A 83 3.50 -0.44 -2.40
C THR A 83 4.35 -1.67 -2.12
N VAL A 84 5.65 -1.61 -2.40
CA VAL A 84 6.55 -2.77 -2.20
C VAL A 84 6.63 -3.14 -0.72
N LEU A 85 6.70 -2.15 0.17
CA LEU A 85 6.72 -2.39 1.62
C LEU A 85 5.46 -3.12 2.09
N TRP A 86 4.27 -2.57 1.80
CA TRP A 86 3.01 -3.15 2.26
C TRP A 86 2.68 -4.47 1.57
N MET A 87 3.03 -4.64 0.30
CA MET A 87 2.95 -5.92 -0.38
C MET A 87 3.78 -6.98 0.33
N THR A 88 5.01 -6.64 0.73
CA THR A 88 5.90 -7.56 1.45
C THR A 88 5.31 -7.93 2.81
N VAL A 89 4.80 -6.94 3.55
CA VAL A 89 4.12 -7.18 4.84
C VAL A 89 2.90 -8.08 4.66
N MET A 90 2.08 -7.83 3.63
CA MET A 90 0.91 -8.66 3.36
C MET A 90 1.27 -10.06 2.91
N ALA A 91 2.31 -10.26 2.10
CA ALA A 91 2.77 -11.60 1.73
C ALA A 91 3.24 -12.40 2.96
N VAL A 92 3.86 -11.74 3.95
CA VAL A 92 4.24 -12.38 5.22
C VAL A 92 2.99 -12.75 6.04
N ILE A 93 1.99 -11.87 6.10
CA ILE A 93 0.79 -12.09 6.93
C ILE A 93 -0.18 -13.08 6.27
N VAL A 94 -0.46 -12.93 4.98
CA VAL A 94 -1.46 -13.69 4.23
C VAL A 94 -0.88 -15.00 3.71
N ASP A 95 0.26 -14.94 3.02
CA ASP A 95 0.86 -16.12 2.39
C ASP A 95 1.84 -16.85 3.31
N GLN A 96 2.05 -16.35 4.54
CA GLN A 96 3.04 -16.89 5.49
C GLN A 96 4.45 -16.96 4.89
N ALA A 97 4.76 -16.05 3.96
CA ALA A 97 6.03 -16.00 3.28
C ALA A 97 7.17 -15.67 4.26
N LYS A 98 8.32 -16.33 4.10
CA LYS A 98 9.51 -16.05 4.92
C LYS A 98 10.27 -14.86 4.34
N VAL A 99 10.57 -13.87 5.18
CA VAL A 99 11.48 -12.77 4.82
C VAL A 99 12.89 -13.33 4.73
N ASN A 100 13.41 -13.43 3.53
CA ASN A 100 14.77 -13.88 3.25
C ASN A 100 15.62 -12.74 2.66
N MET A 101 16.91 -12.98 2.44
CA MET A 101 17.81 -11.96 1.90
C MET A 101 17.40 -11.45 0.51
N TRP A 102 16.67 -12.23 -0.29
CA TRP A 102 16.17 -11.80 -1.60
C TRP A 102 15.06 -10.75 -1.46
N VAL A 103 14.17 -10.91 -0.48
CA VAL A 103 13.13 -9.92 -0.18
C VAL A 103 13.76 -8.62 0.31
N VAL A 104 14.71 -8.70 1.24
CA VAL A 104 15.42 -7.53 1.76
C VAL A 104 16.22 -6.84 0.66
N GLY A 105 17.00 -7.59 -0.12
CA GLY A 105 17.80 -7.06 -1.22
C GLY A 105 16.94 -6.46 -2.34
N GLY A 106 15.81 -7.09 -2.67
CA GLY A 106 14.84 -6.55 -3.63
C GLY A 106 14.24 -5.24 -3.18
N PHE A 107 13.87 -5.13 -1.89
CA PHE A 107 13.39 -3.87 -1.33
C PHE A 107 14.48 -2.78 -1.34
N THR A 108 15.72 -3.12 -1.00
CA THR A 108 16.86 -2.18 -1.09
C THR A 108 17.07 -1.69 -2.52
N LEU A 109 17.03 -2.58 -3.52
CA LEU A 109 17.15 -2.19 -4.94
C LEU A 109 16.01 -1.27 -5.37
N CYS A 110 14.78 -1.54 -4.92
CA CYS A 110 13.63 -0.66 -5.16
C CYS A 110 13.88 0.74 -4.59
N LEU A 111 14.38 0.84 -3.35
CA LEU A 111 14.72 2.13 -2.74
C LEU A 111 15.78 2.88 -3.56
N VAL A 112 16.86 2.21 -3.98
CA VAL A 112 17.91 2.84 -4.80
C VAL A 112 17.33 3.37 -6.13
N GLY A 113 16.55 2.56 -6.85
CA GLY A 113 15.91 3.00 -8.09
C GLY A 113 14.94 4.16 -7.88
N CYS A 114 14.19 4.15 -6.77
CA CYS A 114 13.32 5.23 -6.36
C CYS A 114 14.10 6.54 -6.05
N PHE A 115 15.23 6.44 -5.36
CA PHE A 115 16.10 7.61 -5.14
C PHE A 115 16.66 8.13 -6.47
N MET A 116 17.12 7.24 -7.36
CA MET A 116 17.59 7.64 -8.70
C MET A 116 16.51 8.37 -9.49
N LEU A 117 15.25 7.94 -9.42
CA LEU A 117 14.13 8.66 -10.03
C LEU A 117 13.90 10.03 -9.39
N LEU A 118 13.96 10.14 -8.06
CA LEU A 118 13.80 11.41 -7.36
C LEU A 118 14.87 12.44 -7.77
N TYR A 119 16.13 12.03 -7.83
CA TYR A 119 17.25 12.91 -8.19
C TYR A 119 17.30 13.17 -9.71
N GLY A 120 17.13 12.13 -10.52
CA GLY A 120 17.16 12.23 -11.99
C GLY A 120 16.04 13.09 -12.57
N ILE A 121 14.81 12.99 -12.06
CA ILE A 121 13.69 13.85 -12.50
C ILE A 121 13.93 15.32 -12.08
N LYS A 122 14.63 15.54 -10.97
CA LYS A 122 14.98 16.89 -10.50
C LYS A 122 16.22 17.47 -11.17
N GLY A 123 16.92 16.71 -12.00
CA GLY A 123 18.17 17.14 -12.66
C GLY A 123 19.31 17.43 -11.67
N LEU A 124 19.32 16.75 -10.52
CA LEU A 124 20.36 16.83 -9.48
C LEU A 124 21.42 15.74 -9.65
#